data_AF-A0A1A9V3U7-F1
#
_entry.id   AF-A0A1A9V3U7-F1
#
_cell.length_a   1.000
_cell.length_b   1.000
_cell.length_c   1.000
_cell.angle_alpha   90.00
_cell.angle_beta   90.00
_cell.angle_gamma   90.00
#
_symmetry.space_group_name_H-M   'P 1'
#
loop_
_entity.id
_entity.type
_entity.pdbx_description
1 polymer ?
#
loop_
_entity_poly.entity_id
_entity_poly.type
_entity_poly.pdbx_seq_one_letter_code
_entity_poly.pdbx_strand_id
1 'polypeptide(L)'
;MAKVHITNVVVLDNPSSFFNPFQFELTFECIEELKEDLEWKLIYVGSADSEDYDQVDSTYVGPIPEGRHIFVFQADPPDVTKIPEPDAVGVTIVLLTCSYRGQEFVRVGYFVNNDYADPEMRENPPSKPLFDKLVRNILATKPRVTRFKINWDDAASNDLTNGNGHDAAENPDDDDMQCSSESDAILTDFSNIHLAADNTTATTILTTVPEAIIDDNSLTMPVGCGVNALNENSNSLAMEC
;
A
#
# COMPACT_ATOMS: atom_id res chain seq x y z
N MET A 1 -19.12 2.52 12.80
CA MET A 1 -18.90 3.51 11.72
C MET A 1 -17.66 3.08 10.93
N ALA A 2 -17.21 3.75 9.87
CA ALA A 2 -15.84 3.53 9.41
C ALA A 2 -14.89 4.22 10.39
N LYS A 3 -13.88 3.53 10.92
CA LYS A 3 -12.91 4.14 11.85
C LYS A 3 -11.81 4.90 11.10
N VAL A 4 -11.40 4.41 9.93
CA VAL A 4 -10.42 5.08 9.05
C VAL A 4 -11.07 5.70 7.82
N HIS A 5 -10.65 6.92 7.49
CA HIS A 5 -11.01 7.63 6.27
C HIS A 5 -9.75 8.09 5.52
N ILE A 6 -9.49 7.53 4.32
CA ILE A 6 -8.53 8.14 3.38
C ILE A 6 -9.10 9.48 2.93
N THR A 7 -8.32 10.55 3.12
CA THR A 7 -8.67 11.94 2.80
C THR A 7 -7.89 12.47 1.60
N ASN A 8 -6.66 12.01 1.36
CA ASN A 8 -5.88 12.35 0.16
C ASN A 8 -4.93 11.22 -0.26
N VAL A 9 -4.67 11.11 -1.56
CA VAL A 9 -3.67 10.22 -2.17
C VAL A 9 -2.95 10.99 -3.27
N VAL A 10 -1.68 11.32 -3.07
CA VAL A 10 -0.84 12.01 -4.06
C VAL A 10 0.10 11.01 -4.70
N VAL A 11 0.08 10.93 -6.03
CA VAL A 11 1.05 10.14 -6.79
C VAL A 11 2.34 10.96 -6.91
N LEU A 12 3.45 10.41 -6.42
CA LEU A 12 4.79 10.99 -6.54
C LEU A 12 5.53 10.39 -7.75
N ASP A 13 6.64 11.01 -8.15
CA ASP A 13 7.51 10.58 -9.27
C ASP A 13 6.73 10.13 -10.52
N ASN A 14 5.96 11.05 -11.12
CA ASN A 14 5.06 10.74 -12.23
C ASN A 14 4.98 11.87 -13.27
N PRO A 15 5.15 11.60 -14.57
CA PRO A 15 5.51 10.30 -15.17
C PRO A 15 6.97 9.91 -14.89
N SER A 16 7.25 8.61 -14.84
CA SER A 16 8.56 8.04 -14.49
C SER A 16 8.93 6.84 -15.39
N SER A 17 10.14 6.31 -15.24
CA SER A 17 10.52 5.03 -15.90
C SER A 17 9.62 3.90 -15.43
N PHE A 18 9.34 2.92 -16.30
CA PHE A 18 8.62 1.70 -15.92
C PHE A 18 9.25 1.00 -14.70
N PHE A 19 10.59 1.00 -14.62
CA PHE A 19 11.35 0.40 -13.53
C PHE A 19 11.54 1.29 -12.28
N ASN A 20 10.99 2.51 -12.25
CA ASN A 20 10.97 3.26 -10.99
C ASN A 20 9.94 2.63 -10.03
N PRO A 21 10.21 2.54 -8.71
CA PRO A 21 9.21 2.19 -7.71
C PRO A 21 7.96 3.07 -7.81
N PHE A 22 6.81 2.50 -7.49
CA PHE A 22 5.60 3.29 -7.26
C PHE A 22 5.72 4.05 -5.94
N GLN A 23 5.29 5.31 -5.91
CA GLN A 23 5.34 6.16 -4.71
C GLN A 23 4.01 6.91 -4.55
N PHE A 24 3.36 6.73 -3.39
CA PHE A 24 2.11 7.37 -3.04
C PHE A 24 2.22 8.03 -1.67
N GLU A 25 2.02 9.35 -1.57
CA GLU A 25 1.79 10.01 -0.29
C GLU A 25 0.33 9.84 0.10
N LEU A 26 0.09 9.24 1.28
CA LEU A 26 -1.22 8.84 1.76
C LEU A 26 -1.57 9.65 3.00
N THR A 27 -2.62 10.48 2.90
CA THR A 27 -3.24 11.11 4.07
C THR A 27 -4.51 10.34 4.44
N PHE A 28 -4.59 9.92 5.70
CA PHE A 28 -5.81 9.36 6.28
C PHE A 28 -6.08 9.90 7.68
N GLU A 29 -7.32 9.72 8.12
CA GLU A 29 -7.82 10.15 9.42
C GLU A 29 -8.41 8.95 10.15
N CYS A 30 -7.99 8.73 11.39
CA CYS A 30 -8.47 7.65 12.25
C CYS A 30 -9.28 8.25 13.40
N ILE A 31 -10.56 7.89 13.49
CA ILE A 31 -11.53 8.44 14.45
C ILE A 31 -11.41 7.78 15.84
N GLU A 32 -10.73 6.64 15.92
CA GLU A 32 -10.55 5.84 17.13
C GLU A 32 -9.27 5.00 16.94
N GLU A 33 -8.55 4.67 18.01
CA GLU A 33 -7.35 3.84 17.95
C GLU A 33 -7.63 2.42 17.39
N LEU A 34 -6.79 1.95 16.47
CA LEU A 34 -6.81 0.57 15.98
C LEU A 34 -5.78 -0.29 16.72
N LYS A 35 -6.24 -1.44 17.21
CA LYS A 35 -5.43 -2.44 17.94
C LYS A 35 -4.51 -3.26 17.04
N GLU A 36 -4.78 -3.25 15.73
CA GLU A 36 -4.11 -4.04 14.70
C GLU A 36 -3.71 -3.15 13.53
N ASP A 37 -2.79 -3.65 12.72
CA ASP A 37 -2.22 -2.92 11.60
C ASP A 37 -3.22 -2.77 10.44
N LEU A 38 -3.10 -1.67 9.72
CA LEU A 38 -3.67 -1.51 8.39
C LEU A 38 -2.78 -2.22 7.37
N GLU A 39 -3.35 -3.19 6.66
CA GLU A 39 -2.70 -3.83 5.52
C GLU A 39 -2.96 -2.98 4.27
N TRP A 40 -1.90 -2.38 3.73
CA TRP A 40 -1.92 -1.68 2.44
C TRP A 40 -1.34 -2.59 1.37
N LYS A 41 -2.03 -2.71 0.24
CA LYS A 41 -1.52 -3.43 -0.93
C LYS A 41 -1.56 -2.57 -2.17
N LEU A 42 -0.53 -2.68 -3.00
CA LEU A 42 -0.55 -2.20 -4.36
C LEU A 42 -0.67 -3.41 -5.29
N ILE A 43 -1.66 -3.38 -6.17
CA ILE A 43 -1.93 -4.42 -7.15
C ILE A 43 -1.75 -3.80 -8.54
N TYR A 44 -0.72 -4.24 -9.26
CA TYR A 44 -0.52 -3.89 -10.66
C TYR A 44 -1.24 -4.92 -11.53
N VAL A 45 -2.19 -4.47 -12.35
CA VAL A 45 -2.95 -5.36 -13.24
C VAL A 45 -2.08 -5.76 -14.42
N GLY A 46 -1.76 -7.06 -14.51
CA GLY A 46 -0.81 -7.58 -15.51
C GLY A 46 -1.42 -7.74 -16.92
N SER A 47 -2.72 -8.02 -16.99
CA SER A 47 -3.50 -8.13 -18.22
C SER A 47 -4.97 -7.76 -17.95
N ALA A 48 -5.68 -7.27 -18.95
CA ALA A 48 -7.13 -7.03 -18.83
C ALA A 48 -7.97 -8.33 -18.88
N ASP A 49 -7.39 -9.44 -19.36
CA ASP A 49 -8.12 -10.69 -19.64
C ASP A 49 -8.02 -11.75 -18.53
N SER A 50 -7.06 -11.65 -17.60
CA SER A 50 -7.03 -12.50 -16.39
C SER A 50 -6.30 -11.85 -15.20
N GLU A 51 -6.89 -12.03 -14.00
CA GLU A 51 -6.31 -11.69 -12.69
C GLU A 51 -5.09 -12.59 -12.33
N ASP A 52 -4.84 -13.69 -13.06
CA ASP A 52 -3.65 -14.55 -12.87
C ASP A 52 -2.31 -13.81 -13.07
N TYR A 53 -2.34 -12.66 -13.77
CA TYR A 53 -1.19 -11.82 -14.05
C TYR A 53 -1.02 -10.65 -13.06
N ASP A 54 -1.95 -10.48 -12.11
CA ASP A 54 -1.90 -9.39 -11.13
C ASP A 54 -0.73 -9.55 -10.16
N GLN A 55 -0.01 -8.46 -9.94
CA GLN A 55 1.20 -8.44 -9.12
C GLN A 55 0.98 -7.60 -7.88
N VAL A 56 1.14 -8.21 -6.70
CA VAL A 56 0.78 -7.63 -5.40
C VAL A 56 2.04 -7.35 -4.58
N ASP A 57 2.21 -6.10 -4.18
CA ASP A 57 3.11 -5.68 -3.10
C ASP A 57 2.27 -5.32 -1.86
N SER A 58 2.78 -5.55 -0.64
CA SER A 58 2.02 -5.43 0.60
C SER A 58 2.85 -4.89 1.77
N THR A 59 2.34 -3.88 2.48
CA THR A 59 2.96 -3.27 3.66
C THR A 59 1.94 -3.12 4.78
N TYR A 60 2.37 -3.41 6.01
CA TYR A 60 1.58 -3.26 7.23
C TYR A 60 1.94 -1.96 7.94
N VAL A 61 0.95 -1.22 8.43
CA VAL A 61 1.14 0.05 9.15
C VAL A 61 0.30 0.03 10.42
N GLY A 62 0.97 0.01 11.58
CA GLY A 62 0.34 0.12 12.89
C GLY A 62 1.36 0.11 14.03
N PRO A 63 0.90 0.23 15.30
CA PRO A 63 -0.49 0.52 15.68
C PRO A 63 -0.91 1.93 15.24
N ILE A 64 -2.21 2.15 15.02
CA ILE A 64 -2.75 3.42 14.51
C ILE A 64 -3.53 4.14 15.62
N PRO A 65 -2.98 5.20 16.24
CA PRO A 65 -3.71 6.01 17.20
C PRO A 65 -4.74 6.92 16.51
N GLU A 66 -5.66 7.48 17.29
CA GLU A 66 -6.60 8.51 16.84
C GLU A 66 -5.86 9.73 16.24
N GLY A 67 -6.46 10.37 15.23
CA GLY A 67 -5.95 11.59 14.60
C GLY A 67 -5.65 11.45 13.11
N ARG A 68 -4.95 12.44 12.56
CA ARG A 68 -4.59 12.52 11.13
C ARG A 68 -3.16 12.04 10.91
N HIS A 69 -2.99 11.10 9.98
CA HIS A 69 -1.72 10.48 9.63
C HIS A 69 -1.34 10.79 8.18
N ILE A 70 -0.03 10.91 7.94
CA ILE A 70 0.57 11.02 6.60
C ILE A 70 1.76 10.07 6.54
N PHE A 71 1.85 9.25 5.50
CA PHE A 71 3.03 8.45 5.20
C PHE A 71 3.23 8.31 3.69
N VAL A 72 4.45 7.97 3.27
CA VAL A 72 4.74 7.59 1.89
C VAL A 72 4.73 6.06 1.81
N PHE A 73 3.82 5.52 1.03
CA PHE A 73 3.85 4.12 0.61
C PHE A 73 4.72 4.03 -0.65
N GLN A 74 5.73 3.17 -0.62
CA GLN A 74 6.55 2.82 -1.77
C GLN A 74 6.44 1.32 -2.03
N ALA A 75 6.30 0.95 -3.31
CA ALA A 75 6.27 -0.44 -3.77
C ALA A 75 7.17 -0.61 -5.00
N ASP A 76 7.72 -1.80 -5.18
CA ASP A 76 8.66 -2.08 -6.27
C ASP A 76 7.95 -2.12 -7.66
N PRO A 77 8.70 -1.91 -8.76
CA PRO A 77 8.15 -2.07 -10.11
C PRO A 77 7.72 -3.52 -10.38
N PRO A 78 6.72 -3.76 -11.26
CA PRO A 78 6.20 -5.09 -11.52
C PRO A 78 7.20 -5.94 -12.32
N ASP A 79 7.17 -7.25 -12.08
CA ASP A 79 8.02 -8.22 -12.78
C ASP A 79 7.58 -8.35 -14.24
N VAL A 80 8.41 -7.81 -15.13
CA VAL A 80 8.22 -7.82 -16.59
C VAL A 80 8.11 -9.22 -17.19
N THR A 81 8.61 -10.26 -16.52
CA THR A 81 8.51 -11.65 -17.01
C THR A 81 7.12 -12.25 -16.84
N LYS A 82 6.26 -11.63 -16.01
CA LYS A 82 4.87 -12.03 -15.77
C LYS A 82 3.85 -11.21 -16.58
N ILE A 83 4.27 -10.17 -17.28
CA ILE A 83 3.38 -9.31 -18.08
C ILE A 83 3.31 -9.87 -19.50
N PRO A 84 2.13 -10.18 -20.05
CA PRO A 84 2.00 -10.59 -21.44
C PRO A 84 2.53 -9.54 -22.42
N GLU A 85 3.24 -9.98 -23.47
CA GLU A 85 3.78 -9.08 -24.51
C GLU A 85 2.74 -8.10 -25.12
N PRO A 86 1.44 -8.43 -25.33
CA PRO A 86 0.46 -7.46 -25.81
C PRO A 86 0.00 -6.43 -24.77
N ASP A 87 0.04 -6.73 -23.47
CA ASP A 87 -0.43 -5.85 -22.38
C ASP A 87 0.65 -4.90 -21.85
N ALA A 88 1.91 -5.13 -22.21
CA ALA A 88 3.06 -4.34 -21.75
C ALA A 88 3.02 -2.85 -22.16
N VAL A 89 2.38 -2.51 -23.28
CA VAL A 89 2.33 -1.16 -23.85
C VAL A 89 0.87 -0.76 -24.08
N GLY A 90 0.49 0.42 -23.59
CA GLY A 90 -0.90 0.89 -23.59
C GLY A 90 -1.41 1.20 -22.18
N VAL A 91 -2.72 1.04 -21.96
CA VAL A 91 -3.39 1.41 -20.71
C VAL A 91 -3.72 0.17 -19.87
N THR A 92 -3.14 0.10 -18.67
CA THR A 92 -3.53 -0.83 -17.61
C THR A 92 -4.05 -0.07 -16.37
N ILE A 93 -4.21 -0.75 -15.24
CA ILE A 93 -4.70 -0.23 -13.97
C ILE A 93 -3.70 -0.58 -12.86
N VAL A 94 -3.53 0.33 -11.89
CA VAL A 94 -2.95 0.00 -10.59
C VAL A 94 -3.98 0.30 -9.50
N LEU A 95 -4.15 -0.64 -8.57
CA LEU A 95 -5.09 -0.54 -7.46
C LEU A 95 -4.32 -0.41 -6.14
N LEU A 96 -4.59 0.64 -5.37
CA LEU A 96 -4.18 0.71 -3.97
C LEU A 96 -5.36 0.31 -3.09
N THR A 97 -5.26 -0.82 -2.39
CA THR A 97 -6.27 -1.29 -1.42
C THR A 97 -5.78 -1.09 0.01
N CYS A 98 -6.69 -0.73 0.91
CA CYS A 98 -6.44 -0.77 2.35
C CYS A 98 -7.45 -1.70 3.04
N SER A 99 -6.92 -2.58 3.86
CA SER A 99 -7.64 -3.62 4.59
C SER A 99 -7.36 -3.51 6.09
N TYR A 100 -8.34 -3.90 6.90
CA TYR A 100 -8.20 -4.06 8.33
C TYR A 100 -8.77 -5.43 8.70
N ARG A 101 -8.01 -6.23 9.46
CA ARG A 101 -8.41 -7.61 9.84
C ARG A 101 -8.77 -8.49 8.64
N GLY A 102 -8.00 -8.39 7.56
CA GLY A 102 -8.24 -9.08 6.29
C GLY A 102 -9.47 -8.61 5.50
N GLN A 103 -10.21 -7.62 5.98
CA GLN A 103 -11.37 -7.05 5.28
C GLN A 103 -10.96 -5.74 4.58
N GLU A 104 -11.03 -5.73 3.24
CA GLU A 104 -10.83 -4.52 2.44
C GLU A 104 -11.97 -3.52 2.69
N PHE A 105 -11.63 -2.27 3.07
CA PHE A 105 -12.63 -1.20 3.26
C PHE A 105 -12.54 -0.09 2.21
N VAL A 106 -11.43 0.00 1.47
CA VAL A 106 -11.25 1.02 0.42
C VAL A 106 -10.27 0.55 -0.65
N ARG A 107 -10.61 0.87 -1.91
CA ARG A 107 -9.81 0.62 -3.12
C ARG A 107 -9.73 1.91 -3.93
N VAL A 108 -8.51 2.33 -4.28
CA VAL A 108 -8.22 3.51 -5.11
C VAL A 108 -7.54 3.03 -6.38
N GLY A 109 -8.30 2.94 -7.48
CA GLY A 109 -7.78 2.56 -8.78
C GLY A 109 -7.33 3.76 -9.62
N TYR A 110 -6.14 3.69 -10.18
CA TYR A 110 -5.63 4.64 -11.17
C TYR A 110 -5.43 3.94 -12.51
N PHE A 111 -5.77 4.61 -13.61
CA PHE A 111 -5.30 4.19 -14.93
C PHE A 111 -3.81 4.51 -15.07
N VAL A 112 -3.06 3.59 -15.67
CA VAL A 112 -1.62 3.70 -15.92
C VAL A 112 -1.39 3.52 -17.41
N ASN A 113 -0.75 4.49 -18.05
CA ASN A 113 -0.39 4.42 -19.46
C ASN A 113 1.12 4.19 -19.60
N ASN A 114 1.50 3.02 -20.09
CA ASN A 114 2.88 2.64 -20.43
C ASN A 114 3.11 2.94 -21.91
N ASP A 115 4.01 3.86 -22.23
CA ASP A 115 4.25 4.29 -23.62
C ASP A 115 5.72 4.64 -23.87
N TYR A 116 6.18 4.55 -25.11
CA TYR A 116 7.59 4.80 -25.46
C TYR A 116 7.90 6.31 -25.47
N ALA A 117 9.02 6.72 -24.86
CA ALA A 117 9.48 8.11 -24.97
C ALA A 117 9.73 8.51 -26.45
N ASP A 118 10.37 7.61 -27.21
CA ASP A 118 10.75 7.81 -28.61
C ASP A 118 9.51 7.81 -29.53
N PRO A 119 9.20 8.91 -30.26
CA PRO A 119 8.02 8.97 -31.14
C PRO A 119 8.01 7.89 -32.23
N GLU A 120 9.18 7.57 -32.80
CA GLU A 120 9.32 6.55 -33.84
C GLU A 120 8.91 5.16 -33.35
N MET A 121 9.16 4.84 -32.07
CA MET A 121 8.75 3.58 -31.43
C MET A 121 7.28 3.55 -31.03
N ARG A 122 6.59 4.70 -31.03
CA ARG A 122 5.13 4.76 -30.84
C ARG A 122 4.36 4.57 -32.13
N GLU A 123 4.91 5.06 -33.25
CA GLU A 123 4.34 4.81 -34.58
C GLU A 123 4.71 3.42 -35.12
N ASN A 124 5.91 2.93 -34.79
CA ASN A 124 6.41 1.61 -35.20
C ASN A 124 6.92 0.83 -33.98
N PRO A 125 6.03 0.25 -33.16
CA PRO A 125 6.42 -0.48 -31.95
C PRO A 125 7.27 -1.72 -32.28
N PRO A 126 8.32 -2.02 -31.48
CA PRO A 126 9.14 -3.21 -31.67
C PRO A 126 8.32 -4.49 -31.41
N SER A 127 8.64 -5.57 -32.13
CA SER A 127 7.91 -6.85 -32.03
C SER A 127 8.01 -7.56 -30.67
N LYS A 128 8.83 -7.04 -29.76
CA LYS A 128 8.88 -7.39 -28.33
C LYS A 128 8.96 -6.10 -27.51
N PRO A 129 8.22 -5.97 -26.40
CA PRO A 129 8.28 -4.78 -25.55
C PRO A 129 9.69 -4.49 -25.03
N LEU A 130 10.09 -3.21 -25.04
CA LEU A 130 11.38 -2.75 -24.51
C LEU A 130 11.14 -1.93 -23.23
N PHE A 131 10.96 -2.61 -22.09
CA PHE A 131 10.60 -1.98 -20.81
C PHE A 131 11.57 -0.88 -20.37
N ASP A 132 12.87 -0.98 -20.68
CA ASP A 132 13.88 0.07 -20.42
C ASP A 132 13.57 1.42 -21.11
N LYS A 133 12.69 1.41 -22.12
CA LYS A 133 12.26 2.59 -22.88
C LYS A 133 10.82 3.01 -22.60
N LEU A 134 10.09 2.29 -21.75
CA LEU A 134 8.71 2.62 -21.38
C LEU A 134 8.69 3.67 -20.27
N VAL A 135 7.93 4.72 -20.53
CA VAL A 135 7.57 5.74 -19.55
C VAL A 135 6.18 5.40 -19.04
N ARG A 136 6.05 5.28 -17.72
CA ARG A 136 4.83 4.99 -17.00
C ARG A 136 4.19 6.31 -16.56
N ASN A 137 2.95 6.54 -17.00
CA ASN A 137 2.17 7.72 -16.64
C ASN A 137 0.86 7.32 -15.95
N ILE A 138 0.79 7.55 -14.65
CA ILE A 138 -0.36 7.30 -13.78
C ILE A 138 -1.32 8.50 -13.86
N LEU A 139 -2.60 8.26 -14.16
CA LEU A 139 -3.63 9.29 -14.29
C LEU A 139 -4.13 9.78 -12.93
N ALA A 140 -3.23 10.42 -12.17
CA ALA A 140 -3.46 10.90 -10.80
C ALA A 140 -4.68 11.82 -10.63
N THR A 141 -5.13 12.48 -11.70
CA THR A 141 -6.25 13.44 -11.70
C THR A 141 -7.65 12.80 -11.71
N LYS A 142 -7.77 11.49 -11.97
CA LYS A 142 -9.06 10.78 -12.05
C LYS A 142 -9.04 9.40 -11.36
N PRO A 143 -8.75 9.33 -10.04
CA PRO A 143 -8.84 8.09 -9.28
C PRO A 143 -10.28 7.55 -9.25
N ARG A 144 -10.43 6.22 -9.29
CA ARG A 144 -11.68 5.51 -9.01
C ARG A 144 -11.63 5.00 -7.57
N VAL A 145 -12.40 5.65 -6.68
CA VAL A 145 -12.46 5.27 -5.26
C VAL A 145 -13.71 4.42 -5.01
N THR A 146 -13.51 3.16 -4.64
CA THR A 146 -14.55 2.26 -4.12
C THR A 146 -14.38 2.13 -2.61
N ARG A 147 -15.49 2.09 -1.85
CA ARG A 147 -15.48 1.93 -0.39
C ARG A 147 -16.45 0.83 0.01
N PHE A 148 -16.02 -0.02 0.93
CA PHE A 148 -16.77 -1.18 1.43
C PHE A 148 -17.10 -1.01 2.91
N LYS A 149 -18.08 -1.76 3.41
CA LYS A 149 -18.43 -1.80 4.84
C LYS A 149 -17.83 -3.06 5.44
N ILE A 150 -16.94 -2.88 6.41
CA ILE A 150 -16.28 -3.96 7.15
C ILE A 150 -16.71 -3.94 8.63
N ASN A 151 -16.48 -5.03 9.35
CA ASN A 151 -16.48 -5.01 10.81
C ASN A 151 -15.15 -4.44 11.33
N TRP A 152 -15.22 -3.42 12.20
CA TRP A 152 -14.06 -2.74 12.78
C TRP A 152 -13.77 -3.14 14.23
N ASP A 153 -14.75 -3.75 14.89
CA ASP A 153 -14.66 -4.13 16.30
C ASP A 153 -14.26 -5.61 16.43
N ASP A 154 -13.82 -6.00 17.62
CA ASP A 154 -13.66 -7.43 17.92
C ASP A 154 -15.02 -8.12 17.75
N ALA A 155 -15.04 -9.31 17.15
CA ALA A 155 -16.25 -10.12 17.02
C ALA A 155 -16.65 -10.69 18.39
N ALA A 156 -17.15 -9.81 19.26
CA ALA A 156 -17.59 -10.12 20.61
C ALA A 156 -18.83 -11.03 20.56
N SER A 157 -18.58 -12.33 20.65
CA SER A 157 -19.54 -13.41 20.90
C SER A 157 -20.80 -13.39 20.03
N ASN A 158 -20.80 -14.19 18.95
CA ASN A 158 -22.02 -14.83 18.46
C ASN A 158 -22.45 -15.97 19.41
N ASP A 159 -22.64 -15.66 20.70
CA ASP A 159 -23.46 -16.47 21.61
C ASP A 159 -24.70 -15.65 21.99
N LEU A 160 -25.78 -15.95 21.29
CA LEU A 160 -27.13 -15.73 21.80
C LEU A 160 -27.92 -17.03 21.65
N THR A 161 -27.50 -18.03 22.44
CA THR A 161 -28.45 -19.03 22.90
C THR A 161 -29.60 -18.36 23.66
N ASN A 162 -30.81 -18.35 23.07
CA ASN A 162 -32.01 -18.96 23.67
C ASN A 162 -33.24 -18.80 22.76
N GLY A 163 -33.88 -19.91 22.43
CA GLY A 163 -35.09 -19.97 21.59
C GLY A 163 -35.90 -21.23 21.88
N ASN A 164 -36.08 -21.54 23.17
CA ASN A 164 -36.64 -22.80 23.65
C ASN A 164 -38.13 -22.98 23.31
N GLY A 165 -38.42 -23.39 22.07
CA GLY A 165 -39.75 -23.74 21.57
C GLY A 165 -39.91 -25.26 21.43
N HIS A 166 -40.52 -25.88 22.43
CA HIS A 166 -40.82 -27.31 22.46
C HIS A 166 -42.17 -27.57 21.79
N ASP A 167 -42.21 -28.41 20.76
CA ASP A 167 -43.34 -29.31 20.47
C ASP A 167 -42.89 -30.42 19.53
N ALA A 168 -43.53 -31.59 19.64
CA ALA A 168 -43.07 -32.83 19.01
C ALA A 168 -43.96 -33.27 17.83
N ALA A 169 -43.33 -33.87 16.82
CA ALA A 169 -44.00 -34.69 15.81
C ALA A 169 -43.08 -35.85 15.39
N GLU A 170 -43.48 -37.07 15.74
CA GLU A 170 -43.06 -38.31 15.10
C GLU A 170 -43.70 -38.35 13.67
N ASN A 171 -43.30 -39.15 12.67
CA ASN A 171 -42.86 -40.55 12.65
C ASN A 171 -42.07 -40.83 11.31
N PRO A 172 -41.73 -42.06 10.88
CA PRO A 172 -40.44 -42.33 10.21
C PRO A 172 -40.57 -42.87 8.76
N ASP A 173 -39.60 -43.70 8.33
CA ASP A 173 -39.51 -44.49 7.09
C ASP A 173 -39.19 -43.67 5.81
N ASP A 174 -38.41 -44.14 4.83
CA ASP A 174 -37.34 -45.17 4.75
C ASP A 174 -36.58 -44.95 3.43
N ASP A 175 -35.26 -45.17 3.37
CA ASP A 175 -34.55 -45.73 2.19
C ASP A 175 -33.03 -45.81 2.45
N ASP A 176 -32.49 -47.03 2.43
CA ASP A 176 -31.08 -47.34 2.66
C ASP A 176 -30.39 -47.62 1.31
N MET A 177 -29.30 -46.92 0.97
CA MET A 177 -28.47 -47.31 -0.18
C MET A 177 -26.98 -47.06 0.03
N GLN A 178 -26.31 -48.08 0.55
CA GLN A 178 -24.85 -48.18 0.53
C GLN A 178 -24.32 -48.48 -0.88
N CYS A 179 -23.14 -47.95 -1.18
CA CYS A 179 -22.13 -48.68 -1.94
C CYS A 179 -20.75 -48.42 -1.32
N SER A 180 -19.89 -49.43 -1.31
CA SER A 180 -18.71 -49.52 -0.44
C SER A 180 -17.38 -49.13 -1.12
N SER A 181 -16.30 -49.34 -0.35
CA SER A 181 -14.85 -49.40 -0.70
C SER A 181 -14.50 -50.00 -2.07
N GLU A 182 -13.26 -49.94 -2.59
CA GLU A 182 -11.92 -50.15 -1.98
C GLU A 182 -10.81 -49.55 -2.91
N SER A 183 -9.52 -49.34 -2.59
CA SER A 183 -8.73 -49.23 -1.32
C SER A 183 -7.23 -48.95 -1.66
N ASP A 184 -6.47 -48.31 -0.75
CA ASP A 184 -5.03 -48.56 -0.44
C ASP A 184 -3.89 -48.30 -1.50
N ALA A 185 -2.63 -47.98 -1.13
CA ALA A 185 -2.00 -47.60 0.16
C ALA A 185 -0.55 -47.05 0.02
N ILE A 186 -0.02 -46.44 1.12
CA ILE A 186 1.36 -46.53 1.72
C ILE A 186 2.60 -46.40 0.78
N LEU A 187 3.63 -45.55 1.02
CA LEU A 187 3.96 -44.55 2.08
C LEU A 187 4.84 -43.40 1.45
N THR A 188 5.85 -42.69 1.99
CA THR A 188 6.81 -42.79 3.14
C THR A 188 7.20 -41.41 3.71
N ASP A 189 7.74 -41.40 4.93
CA ASP A 189 8.28 -40.25 5.69
C ASP A 189 9.79 -39.99 5.43
N PHE A 190 10.25 -38.73 5.57
CA PHE A 190 11.67 -38.34 5.78
C PHE A 190 11.82 -36.99 6.52
N SER A 191 11.56 -37.01 7.83
CA SER A 191 12.29 -36.29 8.91
C SER A 191 13.16 -35.03 8.62
N ASN A 192 12.76 -33.90 9.23
CA ASN A 192 13.58 -32.89 9.93
C ASN A 192 14.97 -32.43 9.38
N ILE A 193 15.08 -31.15 9.03
CA ILE A 193 16.26 -30.29 9.29
C ILE A 193 15.80 -28.99 9.97
N HIS A 194 16.67 -28.37 10.77
CA HIS A 194 16.41 -27.19 11.61
C HIS A 194 17.51 -26.13 11.43
N LEU A 195 17.29 -24.92 11.99
CA LEU A 195 18.08 -23.68 11.84
C LEU A 195 18.03 -23.04 10.44
N ALA A 196 18.16 -21.72 10.28
CA ALA A 196 18.37 -20.65 11.25
C ALA A 196 17.41 -19.46 11.00
N ALA A 197 17.35 -18.52 11.95
CA ALA A 197 16.67 -17.24 11.77
C ALA A 197 17.65 -16.17 11.27
N ASP A 198 17.14 -15.17 10.55
CA ASP A 198 17.75 -13.85 10.48
C ASP A 198 16.65 -12.77 10.49
N ASN A 199 16.77 -11.81 11.41
CA ASN A 199 15.83 -10.69 11.54
C ASN A 199 16.36 -9.49 10.75
N THR A 200 15.61 -9.03 9.74
CA THR A 200 15.85 -7.72 9.12
C THR A 200 14.77 -6.74 9.56
N THR A 201 15.10 -5.89 10.54
CA THR A 201 14.20 -4.84 11.03
C THR A 201 14.15 -3.66 10.06
N ALA A 202 12.98 -3.40 9.47
CA ALA A 202 12.70 -2.13 8.79
C ALA A 202 12.35 -1.04 9.83
N THR A 203 12.94 0.15 9.69
CA THR A 203 12.79 1.24 10.66
C THR A 203 11.74 2.25 10.21
N THR A 204 10.50 2.10 10.69
CA THR A 204 9.44 3.10 10.49
C THR A 204 9.59 4.25 11.48
N ILE A 205 9.79 5.48 10.99
CA ILE A 205 9.84 6.70 11.82
C ILE A 205 8.51 7.46 11.71
N LEU A 206 7.55 7.09 12.56
CA LEU A 206 6.37 7.93 12.80
C LEU A 206 6.80 9.22 13.52
N THR A 207 6.76 10.35 12.80
CA THR A 207 7.10 11.67 13.36
C THR A 207 5.84 12.39 13.82
N THR A 208 5.44 12.17 15.07
CA THR A 208 4.37 12.93 15.72
C THR A 208 4.87 14.35 16.02
N VAL A 209 4.19 15.36 15.47
CA VAL A 209 4.48 16.78 15.76
C VAL A 209 3.62 17.22 16.94
N PRO A 210 4.19 17.54 18.12
CA PRO A 210 3.42 18.05 19.25
C PRO A 210 3.00 19.50 19.01
N GLU A 211 1.78 19.85 19.40
CA GLU A 211 1.29 21.23 19.32
C GLU A 211 2.02 22.14 20.31
N ALA A 212 2.47 23.31 19.84
CA ALA A 212 3.13 24.30 20.67
C ALA A 212 2.10 25.22 21.35
N ILE A 213 1.83 24.96 22.63
CA ILE A 213 1.11 25.92 23.50
C ILE A 213 2.03 27.13 23.72
N ILE A 214 1.64 28.30 23.20
CA ILE A 214 2.33 29.57 23.42
C ILE A 214 1.59 30.34 24.50
N ASP A 215 2.03 30.19 25.75
CA ASP A 215 1.60 31.04 26.86
C ASP A 215 2.36 32.39 26.83
N ASP A 216 1.61 33.47 27.03
CA ASP A 216 2.11 34.85 26.96
C ASP A 216 2.50 35.38 28.35
N ASN A 217 3.81 35.39 28.67
CA ASN A 217 4.49 36.44 29.45
C ASN A 217 5.98 36.11 29.70
N SER A 218 6.89 36.99 29.28
CA SER A 218 8.03 37.48 30.11
C SER A 218 8.93 38.44 29.33
N LEU A 219 9.28 39.58 29.92
CA LEU A 219 10.35 40.43 29.39
C LEU A 219 11.72 39.93 29.88
N THR A 220 12.73 39.92 29.01
CA THR A 220 14.01 40.64 29.25
C THR A 220 14.98 40.54 28.07
N MET A 221 15.69 41.64 27.80
CA MET A 221 16.93 41.68 27.02
C MET A 221 18.08 42.04 27.97
N PRO A 222 19.27 41.46 27.80
CA PRO A 222 20.51 42.14 28.16
C PRO A 222 21.44 42.34 26.96
N VAL A 223 22.24 43.40 27.03
CA VAL A 223 23.11 43.87 25.94
C VAL A 223 24.53 43.31 26.07
N GLY A 224 25.01 42.72 24.98
CA GLY A 224 26.35 42.94 24.38
C GLY A 224 27.63 42.65 25.18
N CYS A 225 28.60 42.04 24.49
CA CYS A 225 30.01 42.20 24.80
C CYS A 225 30.83 42.29 23.51
N GLY A 226 31.85 43.15 23.47
CA GLY A 226 32.89 43.14 22.43
C GLY A 226 34.06 42.23 22.81
N VAL A 227 35.24 42.32 22.20
CA VAL A 227 35.73 43.29 21.19
C VAL A 227 36.92 42.68 20.43
N ASN A 228 37.41 43.40 19.40
CA ASN A 228 38.70 43.26 18.70
C ASN A 228 38.83 42.17 17.61
N ALA A 229 39.68 42.32 16.59
CA ALA A 229 40.18 43.51 15.87
C ALA A 229 41.10 43.05 14.70
N LEU A 230 41.04 43.73 13.54
CA LEU A 230 42.08 43.82 12.48
C LEU A 230 42.62 42.49 11.89
N ASN A 231 42.63 42.30 10.57
CA ASN A 231 43.53 43.03 9.67
C ASN A 231 43.09 42.95 8.19
N GLU A 232 43.62 43.83 7.36
CA GLU A 232 43.38 43.94 5.92
C GLU A 232 44.36 43.04 5.11
N ASN A 233 43.96 42.60 3.92
CA ASN A 233 44.63 43.06 2.70
C ASN A 233 43.79 42.85 1.43
N SER A 234 43.86 43.88 0.59
CA SER A 234 43.44 44.00 -0.81
C SER A 234 43.60 42.76 -1.70
N ASN A 235 42.64 42.56 -2.60
CA ASN A 235 42.95 42.79 -4.02
C ASN A 235 41.68 43.12 -4.83
N SER A 236 41.56 44.37 -5.27
CA SER A 236 40.72 44.75 -6.40
C SER A 236 41.62 45.24 -7.52
N LEU A 237 41.29 44.84 -8.75
CA LEU A 237 41.79 45.47 -9.96
C LEU A 237 40.67 45.33 -10.98
N ALA A 238 40.21 46.48 -11.47
CA ALA A 238 39.01 46.60 -12.28
C ALA A 238 39.38 47.14 -13.66
N MET A 239 38.44 46.94 -14.62
CA MET A 239 38.31 47.81 -15.79
C MET A 239 39.49 47.67 -16.80
N GLU A 240 39.45 48.18 -18.04
CA GLU A 240 38.54 49.16 -18.66
C GLU A 240 37.95 48.68 -20.01
N CYS A 241 36.88 49.38 -20.42
CA CYS A 241 36.59 49.67 -21.83
C CYS A 241 37.15 51.07 -22.13
#